data_AF-A0AAW1N4V6-F1
#
_entry.id   AF-A0AAW1N4V6-F1
#
_cell.length_a   1.000
_cell.length_b   1.000
_cell.length_c   1.000
_cell.angle_alpha   90.00
_cell.angle_beta   90.00
_cell.angle_gamma   90.00
#
_symmetry.space_group_name_H-M   'P 1'
#
loop_
_entity.id
_entity.type
_entity.pdbx_description
1 polymer ?
#
loop_
_entity_poly.entity_id
_entity_poly.type
_entity_poly.pdbx_seq_one_letter_code
_entity_poly.pdbx_strand_id
1 'polypeptide(L)'
;MMGQKVTRTDFEWVYTEEPHASRRKVILEKYPQIKKLFGYDPNFKWVVTAMVLTQFMMLFVMKDKSWPIILLVAYCFGGVINHSLMLGKSDYV
;
A
#
# COMPACT_ATOMS: atom_id res chain seq x y z
N MET A 1 -17.23 -2.96 25.37
CA MET A 1 -16.60 -2.73 24.06
C MET A 1 -17.03 -1.35 23.57
N MET A 2 -16.13 -0.37 23.55
CA MET A 2 -16.44 0.96 23.01
C MET A 2 -16.17 0.97 21.51
N GLY A 3 -17.20 0.67 20.71
CA GLY A 3 -17.23 1.00 19.29
C GLY A 3 -18.05 2.28 19.11
N GLN A 4 -17.53 3.27 18.39
CA GLN A 4 -18.31 4.45 18.04
C GLN A 4 -19.54 4.03 17.23
N LYS A 5 -20.73 4.43 17.67
CA LYS A 5 -21.98 4.22 16.95
C LYS A 5 -22.10 5.32 15.90
N VAL A 6 -21.91 4.96 14.63
CA VAL A 6 -22.13 5.90 13.51
C VAL A 6 -23.63 6.22 13.45
N THR A 7 -23.98 7.50 13.63
CA THR A 7 -25.37 7.97 13.68
C THR A 7 -25.95 8.32 12.32
N ARG A 8 -25.10 8.47 11.28
CA ARG A 8 -25.52 8.82 9.93
C ARG A 8 -25.63 7.60 9.02
N THR A 9 -26.67 7.60 8.20
CA THR A 9 -26.94 6.57 7.18
C THR A 9 -26.65 7.06 5.76
N ASP A 10 -26.10 8.26 5.62
CA ASP A 10 -25.91 8.99 4.36
C ASP A 10 -24.50 9.59 4.24
N PHE A 11 -24.03 9.75 3.00
CA PHE A 11 -22.72 10.37 2.70
C PHE A 11 -22.82 11.89 2.65
N GLU A 12 -21.78 12.59 3.15
CA GLU A 12 -21.68 14.04 3.04
C GLU A 12 -20.93 14.37 1.76
N TRP A 13 -21.59 15.03 0.83
CA TRP A 13 -20.98 15.49 -0.39
C TRP A 13 -20.44 16.89 -0.17
N VAL A 14 -19.12 17.01 -0.08
CA VAL A 14 -18.44 18.29 0.09
C VAL A 14 -17.80 18.67 -1.24
N TYR A 15 -18.19 19.81 -1.80
CA TYR A 15 -17.67 20.34 -3.07
C TYR A 15 -16.41 21.19 -2.90
N THR A 16 -15.92 21.34 -1.66
CA THR A 16 -14.64 21.99 -1.40
C THR A 16 -13.51 21.04 -1.74
N GLU A 17 -12.51 21.55 -2.44
CA GLU A 17 -11.22 20.90 -2.65
C GLU A 17 -10.66 20.31 -1.36
N GLU A 18 -9.91 19.21 -1.49
CA GLU A 18 -9.35 18.52 -0.33
C GLU A 18 -8.48 19.47 0.52
N PRO A 19 -8.79 19.64 1.82
CA PRO A 19 -8.06 20.59 2.67
C PRO A 19 -6.60 20.19 2.87
N HIS A 20 -6.23 18.94 2.58
CA HIS A 20 -4.86 18.45 2.65
C HIS A 20 -3.96 19.03 1.54
N ALA A 21 -4.48 19.24 0.33
CA ALA A 21 -3.71 19.81 -0.77
C ALA A 21 -3.37 21.29 -0.53
N SER A 22 -4.35 22.08 -0.09
CA SER A 22 -4.15 23.49 0.25
C SER A 22 -3.15 23.65 1.41
N ARG A 23 -3.30 22.84 2.47
CA ARG A 23 -2.36 22.81 3.60
C ARG A 23 -0.94 22.42 3.16
N ARG A 24 -0.79 21.45 2.27
CA ARG A 24 0.52 21.05 1.73
C ARG A 24 1.22 22.21 1.04
N LYS A 25 0.51 23.01 0.23
CA LYS A 25 1.07 24.19 -0.45
C LYS A 25 1.61 25.22 0.55
N VAL A 26 0.80 25.61 1.54
CA VAL A 26 1.19 26.59 2.57
C VAL A 26 2.42 26.11 3.37
N ILE A 27 2.47 24.83 3.72
CA ILE A 27 3.62 24.25 4.46
C ILE A 27 4.89 24.28 3.59
N LEU A 28 4.79 23.93 2.31
CA LEU A 28 5.93 23.91 1.39
C LEU A 28 6.45 25.30 1.03
N GLU A 29 5.58 26.31 1.01
CA GLU A 29 5.97 27.73 0.85
C GLU A 29 6.73 28.22 2.08
N LYS A 30 6.26 27.87 3.29
CA LYS A 30 6.89 28.27 4.55
C LYS A 30 8.20 27.53 4.83
N TYR A 31 8.31 26.26 4.39
CA TYR A 31 9.45 25.38 4.67
C TYR A 31 9.93 24.64 3.40
N PRO A 32 10.58 25.33 2.45
CA PRO A 32 11.03 24.74 1.19
C PRO A 32 12.07 23.62 1.38
N GLN A 33 12.77 23.57 2.53
CA GLN A 33 13.69 22.50 2.88
C GLN A 33 13.02 21.12 2.97
N ILE A 34 11.71 21.06 3.22
CA ILE A 34 10.96 19.80 3.26
C ILE A 34 10.98 19.10 1.90
N LYS A 35 11.03 19.86 0.79
CA LYS A 35 11.14 19.27 -0.56
C LYS A 35 12.41 18.44 -0.74
N LYS A 36 13.48 18.72 0.01
CA LYS A 36 14.72 17.94 -0.04
C LYS A 36 14.58 16.53 0.56
N LEU A 37 13.54 16.32 1.39
CA LEU A 37 13.20 15.02 1.96
C LEU A 37 12.32 14.20 1.03
N PHE A 38 11.78 14.81 -0.04
CA PHE A 38 11.01 14.08 -1.04
C PHE A 38 11.98 13.36 -1.95
N GLY A 39 11.90 12.04 -1.95
CA GLY A 39 12.77 11.20 -2.74
C GLY A 39 12.30 9.76 -2.70
N TYR A 40 12.78 8.98 -3.66
CA TYR A 40 12.53 7.55 -3.70
C TYR A 40 13.44 6.83 -2.70
N ASP A 41 12.96 5.74 -2.10
CA ASP A 41 13.81 4.84 -1.34
C ASP A 41 14.60 3.92 -2.29
N PRO A 42 15.94 4.02 -2.38
CA PRO A 42 16.74 3.20 -3.28
C PRO A 42 16.79 1.71 -2.93
N ASN A 43 16.44 1.35 -1.70
CA ASN A 43 16.37 -0.06 -1.28
C ASN A 43 15.09 -0.74 -1.74
N PHE A 44 14.07 0.05 -2.09
CA PHE A 44 12.75 -0.45 -2.45
C PHE A 44 12.79 -1.41 -3.65
N LYS A 45 13.65 -1.14 -4.65
CA LYS A 45 13.85 -2.03 -5.80
C LYS A 45 14.26 -3.45 -5.40
N TRP A 46 15.13 -3.58 -4.40
CA TRP A 46 15.62 -4.88 -3.94
C TRP A 46 14.54 -5.65 -3.19
N VAL A 47 13.74 -4.94 -2.37
CA VAL A 47 12.60 -5.52 -1.67
C VAL A 47 11.58 -6.05 -2.68
N VAL A 48 11.19 -5.25 -3.68
CA VAL A 48 10.26 -5.68 -4.73
C VAL A 48 10.80 -6.89 -5.50
N THR A 49 12.07 -6.88 -5.91
CA THR A 49 12.68 -8.03 -6.60
C THR A 49 12.65 -9.29 -5.72
N ALA A 50 12.98 -9.19 -4.43
CA ALA A 50 12.93 -10.32 -3.50
C ALA A 50 11.50 -10.87 -3.32
N MET A 51 10.49 -10.01 -3.26
CA MET A 51 9.08 -10.40 -3.16
C MET A 51 8.61 -11.15 -4.42
N VAL A 52 9.00 -10.69 -5.61
CA VAL A 52 8.68 -11.37 -6.87
C VAL A 52 9.39 -12.73 -6.96
N LEU A 53 10.67 -12.81 -6.60
CA LEU A 53 11.41 -14.07 -6.56
C LEU A 53 10.78 -15.08 -5.59
N THR A 54 10.28 -14.62 -4.46
CA THR A 54 9.59 -15.47 -3.49
C THR A 54 8.30 -16.06 -4.06
N GLN A 55 7.54 -15.29 -4.85
CA GLN A 55 6.37 -15.81 -5.58
C GLN A 55 6.76 -16.89 -6.60
N PHE A 56 7.88 -16.73 -7.30
CA PHE A 56 8.40 -17.78 -8.19
C PHE A 56 8.85 -19.03 -7.42
N MET A 57 9.52 -18.87 -6.27
CA MET A 57 9.91 -20.01 -5.42
C MET A 57 8.71 -20.79 -4.88
N MET A 58 7.61 -20.09 -4.54
CA MET A 58 6.37 -20.72 -4.10
C MET A 58 5.80 -21.69 -5.14
N LEU A 59 6.01 -21.47 -6.44
CA LEU A 59 5.54 -22.39 -7.48
C LEU A 59 6.17 -23.79 -7.32
N PHE A 60 7.46 -23.86 -6.98
CA PHE A 60 8.15 -25.14 -6.79
C PHE A 60 7.72 -25.84 -5.50
N VAL A 61 7.48 -25.08 -4.42
CA VAL A 61 7.08 -25.62 -3.11
C VAL A 61 5.63 -26.11 -3.11
N MET A 62 4.75 -25.46 -3.87
CA MET A 62 3.32 -25.75 -3.92
C MET A 62 2.94 -26.84 -4.93
N LYS A 63 3.85 -27.30 -5.82
CA LYS A 63 3.49 -28.19 -6.95
C LYS A 63 2.84 -29.52 -6.51
N ASP A 64 3.24 -30.06 -5.36
CA ASP A 64 2.78 -31.37 -4.85
C ASP A 64 1.76 -31.23 -3.71
N LYS A 65 1.21 -30.03 -3.48
CA LYS A 65 0.24 -29.78 -2.41
C LYS A 65 -1.20 -29.93 -2.91
N SER A 66 -2.11 -30.24 -1.99
CA SER A 66 -3.53 -30.35 -2.30
C SER A 66 -4.15 -28.97 -2.57
N TRP A 67 -5.16 -28.94 -3.44
CA TRP A 67 -5.89 -27.72 -3.83
C TRP A 67 -6.34 -26.81 -2.67
N PRO A 68 -6.87 -27.33 -1.53
CA PRO A 68 -7.26 -26.48 -0.41
C PRO A 68 -6.08 -25.75 0.23
N ILE A 69 -4.92 -26.39 0.31
CA ILE A 69 -3.69 -25.79 0.84
C ILE A 69 -3.19 -24.69 -0.10
N ILE A 70 -3.23 -24.95 -1.41
CA ILE A 70 -2.85 -23.97 -2.43
C ILE A 70 -3.74 -22.72 -2.33
N LEU A 71 -5.07 -22.90 -2.19
CA LEU A 71 -6.00 -21.78 -2.05
C LEU A 71 -5.76 -20.98 -0.77
N LEU A 72 -5.52 -21.65 0.36
CA LEU A 72 -5.22 -20.98 1.64
C LEU A 72 -3.93 -20.16 1.54
N VAL A 73 -2.86 -20.76 1.01
CA VAL A 73 -1.56 -20.08 0.84
C VAL A 73 -1.65 -18.94 -0.16
N ALA A 74 -2.38 -19.11 -1.27
CA ALA A 74 -2.61 -18.05 -2.24
C ALA A 74 -3.34 -16.85 -1.62
N TYR A 75 -4.33 -17.10 -0.77
CA TYR A 75 -5.08 -16.06 -0.08
C TYR A 75 -4.24 -15.35 0.99
N CYS A 76 -3.62 -16.10 1.89
CA CYS A 76 -2.88 -15.53 3.02
C CYS A 76 -1.53 -14.92 2.59
N PHE A 77 -0.77 -15.60 1.73
CA PHE A 77 0.58 -15.18 1.38
C PHE A 77 0.61 -14.39 0.06
N GLY A 78 -0.13 -14.86 -0.95
CA GLY A 78 -0.27 -14.15 -2.22
C GLY A 78 -0.99 -12.81 -2.06
N GLY A 79 -2.07 -12.78 -1.26
CA GLY A 79 -2.78 -11.54 -0.94
C GLY A 79 -1.90 -10.51 -0.25
N VAL A 80 -1.11 -10.92 0.75
CA VAL A 80 -0.20 -10.01 1.48
C VAL A 80 0.89 -9.47 0.58
N ILE A 81 1.55 -10.31 -0.21
CA ILE A 81 2.59 -9.85 -1.15
C ILE A 81 2.02 -8.88 -2.18
N ASN A 82 0.86 -9.18 -2.76
CA ASN A 82 0.22 -8.30 -3.73
C ASN A 82 -0.22 -6.96 -3.13
N HIS A 83 -0.71 -6.96 -1.90
CA HIS A 83 -1.04 -5.73 -1.20
C HIS A 83 0.21 -4.87 -0.94
N SER A 84 1.31 -5.49 -0.48
CA SER A 84 2.59 -4.80 -0.30
C SER A 84 3.17 -4.24 -1.61
N LEU A 85 2.99 -4.93 -2.74
CA LEU A 85 3.42 -4.44 -4.06
C LEU A 85 2.60 -3.25 -4.58
N MET A 86 1.37 -3.03 -4.08
CA MET A 86 0.55 -1.87 -4.45
C MET A 86 1.18 -0.56 -3.97
N LEU A 87 1.80 -0.57 -2.78
CA LEU A 87 2.49 0.59 -2.21
C LEU A 87 3.66 1.04 -3.10
N GLY A 88 4.35 0.09 -3.71
CA GLY A 88 5.49 0.37 -4.59
C GLY A 88 5.18 1.11 -5.87
N LYS A 89 3.92 1.19 -6.29
CA LYS A 89 3.53 2.04 -7.42
C LYS A 89 3.45 3.52 -7.04
N SER A 90 3.21 3.83 -5.76
CA SER A 90 3.00 5.20 -5.29
C SER A 90 4.30 5.99 -5.11
N ASP A 91 5.45 5.31 -5.05
CA ASP A 91 6.76 5.95 -4.86
C ASP A 91 7.40 6.45 -6.18
N TYR A 92 6.71 6.26 -7.32
CA TYR A 92 7.15 6.70 -8.66
C TYR A 92 6.44 7.97 -9.18
N VAL A 93 5.69 8.69 -8.32
CA VAL A 93 5.00 9.95 -8.68
C VAL A 93 5.65 11.15 -7.99
#